data_AF-A0A2K8VEY3-F1
#
_entry.id   AF-A0A2K8VEY3-F1
#
_cell.length_a   1.000
_cell.length_b   1.000
_cell.length_c   1.000
_cell.angle_alpha   90.00
_cell.angle_beta   90.00
_cell.angle_gamma   90.00
#
_symmetry.space_group_name_H-M   'P 1'
#
loop_
_entity.id
_entity.type
_entity.pdbx_description
1 polymer ?
#
loop_
_entity_poly.entity_id
_entity_poly.type
_entity_poly.pdbx_seq_one_letter_code
_entity_poly.pdbx_strand_id
1 'polypeptide(L)'
;MYEWTKVTLKNYWVTLKTKDKLKKILLYIALFCSSWMVAQTSPVEAIVDTTNIRIGEQFEYKISVEGTENVIIPKLELKGLEVVDSLRLDTLKNKLIQKYILTGFDSGAFYIPKQQIFIRNQAHFTDSLLINVATVKVDTTQIKMFEIKGIKGEPYQFDDYKNTLYWILGILFVVTTVLYFALKRSDNEEIKTREQLLNPYQEAVRNLKLLEEKLLWQNNKVKQYYSELTDIVRNFIERELNVPALETTTRGLIETLSDFTETKSILTDKETITSLNKLLQQADLVKFAKSKPLAHEIEADRNIAKHIVDNIKPNIEIEESSEVDLVIIVEKPIIKNPSALVKIIALLLAIGISISIAYSISKVTPKLNSLKTPITNVE
;
A
#
# COMPACT_ATOMS: atom_id res chain seq x y z
N MET A 1 9.06 -65.65 116.02
CA MET A 1 9.09 -64.95 114.71
C MET A 1 7.71 -64.44 114.23
N TYR A 2 6.59 -64.80 114.88
CA TYR A 2 5.22 -64.47 114.41
C TYR A 2 4.63 -63.15 114.94
N GLU A 3 5.14 -62.61 116.06
CA GLU A 3 4.61 -61.39 116.70
C GLU A 3 5.10 -60.08 116.03
N TRP A 4 6.32 -60.08 115.49
CA TRP A 4 6.93 -58.89 114.87
C TRP A 4 6.31 -58.50 113.52
N THR A 5 5.71 -59.45 112.79
CA THR A 5 5.08 -59.18 111.49
C THR A 5 3.69 -58.53 111.61
N LYS A 6 2.95 -58.79 112.70
CA LYS A 6 1.62 -58.19 112.91
C LYS A 6 1.69 -56.70 113.24
N VAL A 7 2.69 -56.28 114.01
CA VAL A 7 2.86 -54.87 114.41
C VAL A 7 3.23 -53.99 113.22
N THR A 8 4.11 -54.48 112.34
CA THR A 8 4.53 -53.75 111.13
C THR A 8 3.39 -53.64 110.11
N LEU A 9 2.58 -54.69 109.93
CA LEU A 9 1.39 -54.63 109.07
C LEU A 9 0.34 -53.64 109.60
N LYS A 10 0.05 -53.63 110.91
CA LYS A 10 -0.94 -52.70 111.49
C LYS A 10 -0.54 -51.23 111.29
N ASN A 11 0.74 -50.91 111.48
CA ASN A 11 1.26 -49.57 111.27
C ASN A 11 1.24 -49.18 109.78
N TYR A 12 1.50 -50.12 108.87
CA TYR A 12 1.39 -49.90 107.43
C TYR A 12 -0.05 -49.51 107.01
N TRP A 13 -1.07 -50.21 107.51
CA TRP A 13 -2.48 -49.89 107.21
C TRP A 13 -2.94 -48.52 107.76
N VAL A 14 -2.44 -48.10 108.93
CA VAL A 14 -2.73 -46.75 109.48
C VAL A 14 -2.06 -45.65 108.64
N THR A 15 -0.83 -45.88 108.17
CA THR A 15 -0.13 -44.93 107.27
C THR A 15 -0.78 -44.82 105.88
N LEU A 16 -1.34 -45.91 105.36
CA LEU A 16 -2.14 -45.89 104.13
C LEU A 16 -3.43 -45.08 104.30
N LYS A 17 -4.17 -45.32 105.39
CA LYS A 17 -5.46 -44.63 105.65
C LYS A 17 -5.30 -43.12 105.90
N THR A 18 -4.17 -42.70 106.46
CA THR A 18 -3.83 -41.28 106.65
C THR A 18 -3.37 -40.62 105.34
N LYS A 19 -2.59 -41.31 104.51
CA LYS A 19 -2.25 -40.86 103.15
C LYS A 19 -3.49 -40.65 102.28
N ASP A 20 -4.49 -41.52 102.37
CA ASP A 20 -5.72 -41.38 101.58
C ASP A 20 -6.60 -40.21 102.03
N LYS A 21 -6.64 -39.90 103.34
CA LYS A 21 -7.30 -38.68 103.83
C LYS A 21 -6.57 -37.42 103.38
N LEU A 22 -5.24 -37.42 103.40
CA LEU A 22 -4.43 -36.27 102.95
C LEU A 22 -4.61 -36.01 101.45
N LYS A 23 -4.64 -37.08 100.63
CA LYS A 23 -4.94 -36.99 99.19
C LYS A 23 -6.32 -36.40 98.92
N LYS A 24 -7.34 -36.76 99.69
CA LYS A 24 -8.69 -36.20 99.56
C LYS A 24 -8.73 -34.71 99.89
N ILE A 25 -8.03 -34.27 100.93
CA ILE A 25 -7.92 -32.84 101.28
C ILE A 25 -7.20 -32.06 100.18
N LEU A 26 -6.10 -32.61 99.65
CA LEU A 26 -5.38 -32.01 98.52
C LEU A 26 -6.25 -31.90 97.26
N LEU A 27 -7.10 -32.91 97.00
CA LEU A 27 -8.07 -32.88 95.90
C LEU A 27 -9.12 -31.77 96.10
N TYR A 28 -9.65 -31.58 97.32
CA TYR A 28 -10.61 -30.50 97.60
C TYR A 28 -9.97 -29.11 97.49
N ILE A 29 -8.71 -28.94 97.89
CA ILE A 29 -7.97 -27.69 97.71
C ILE A 29 -7.73 -27.41 96.22
N ALA A 30 -7.35 -28.42 95.44
CA ALA A 30 -7.18 -28.29 93.99
C ALA A 30 -8.49 -27.90 93.28
N LEU A 31 -9.62 -28.49 93.69
CA LEU A 31 -10.95 -28.14 93.18
C LEU A 31 -11.34 -26.70 93.55
N PHE A 32 -11.07 -26.27 94.79
CA PHE A 32 -11.37 -24.89 95.22
C PHE A 32 -10.46 -23.84 94.54
N CYS A 33 -9.22 -24.20 94.21
CA CYS A 33 -8.31 -23.30 93.50
C CYS A 33 -8.72 -23.11 92.03
N SER A 34 -9.39 -24.10 91.43
CA SER A 34 -9.82 -24.04 90.02
C SER A 34 -10.99 -23.08 89.77
N SER A 35 -11.78 -22.73 90.80
CA SER A 35 -12.93 -21.82 90.65
C SER A 35 -12.55 -20.33 90.68
N TRP A 36 -11.29 -19.99 90.96
CA TRP A 36 -10.80 -18.61 91.01
C TRP A 36 -10.07 -18.16 89.72
N MET A 37 -10.13 -18.96 88.65
CA MET A 37 -9.65 -18.53 87.34
C MET A 37 -10.74 -17.70 86.65
N VAL A 38 -10.78 -16.41 86.96
CA VAL A 38 -11.47 -15.42 86.12
C VAL A 38 -10.57 -15.18 84.89
N ALA A 39 -11.06 -15.55 83.71
CA ALA A 39 -10.39 -15.23 82.46
C ALA A 39 -10.35 -13.72 82.28
N GLN A 40 -9.15 -13.14 82.16
CA GLN A 40 -8.98 -11.73 81.80
C GLN A 40 -9.32 -11.59 80.31
N THR A 41 -10.50 -11.08 79.99
CA THR A 41 -10.85 -10.70 78.62
C THR A 41 -10.19 -9.35 78.32
N SER A 42 -9.27 -9.34 77.36
CA SER A 42 -8.70 -8.09 76.84
C SER A 42 -9.80 -7.26 76.15
N PRO A 43 -9.90 -5.94 76.40
CA PRO A 43 -10.86 -5.08 75.71
C PRO A 43 -10.50 -4.84 74.23
N VAL A 44 -9.34 -5.33 73.78
CA VAL A 44 -8.86 -5.25 72.40
C VAL A 44 -8.59 -6.65 71.88
N GLU A 45 -9.18 -6.95 70.73
CA GLU A 45 -9.04 -8.22 70.02
C GLU A 45 -8.60 -7.97 68.57
N ALA A 46 -7.64 -8.74 68.09
CA ALA A 46 -7.12 -8.65 66.73
C ALA A 46 -7.22 -10.01 66.05
N ILE A 47 -7.98 -10.09 64.97
CA ILE A 47 -8.31 -11.33 64.26
C ILE A 47 -7.91 -11.18 62.80
N VAL A 48 -7.39 -12.27 62.23
CA VAL A 48 -7.16 -12.40 60.79
C VAL A 48 -8.06 -13.50 60.24
N ASP A 49 -8.54 -13.31 59.00
CA ASP A 49 -9.40 -14.30 58.36
C ASP A 49 -8.64 -15.58 57.97
N THR A 50 -7.35 -15.46 57.64
CA THR A 50 -6.49 -16.60 57.28
C THR A 50 -5.03 -16.31 57.62
N THR A 51 -4.30 -17.32 58.09
CA THR A 51 -2.87 -17.24 58.43
C THR A 51 -1.93 -17.74 57.33
N ASN A 52 -2.47 -18.40 56.30
CA ASN A 52 -1.70 -18.91 55.17
C ASN A 52 -2.28 -18.37 53.86
N ILE A 53 -1.53 -17.50 53.18
CA ILE A 53 -1.93 -16.88 51.91
C ILE A 53 -0.93 -17.23 50.82
N ARG A 54 -1.33 -17.10 49.55
CA ARG A 54 -0.39 -17.11 48.42
C ARG A 54 0.21 -15.73 48.20
N ILE A 55 1.36 -15.65 47.54
CA ILE A 55 1.93 -14.35 47.11
C ILE A 55 0.87 -13.58 46.31
N GLY A 56 0.62 -12.32 46.69
CA GLY A 56 -0.35 -11.42 46.07
C GLY A 56 -1.81 -11.69 46.45
N GLU A 57 -2.09 -12.72 47.26
CA GLU A 57 -3.44 -12.96 47.80
C GLU A 57 -3.74 -11.96 48.92
N GLN A 58 -4.99 -11.51 49.00
CA GLN A 58 -5.44 -10.52 49.97
C GLN A 58 -6.18 -11.21 51.12
N PHE A 59 -6.01 -10.70 52.34
CA PHE A 59 -6.72 -11.20 53.53
C PHE A 59 -7.18 -10.05 54.43
N GLU A 60 -8.26 -10.27 55.17
CA GLU A 60 -8.81 -9.28 56.12
C GLU A 60 -8.09 -9.37 57.47
N TYR A 61 -7.66 -8.22 57.97
CA TYR A 61 -7.22 -8.01 59.35
C TYR A 61 -8.21 -7.11 60.08
N LYS A 62 -8.77 -7.62 61.18
CA LYS A 62 -9.84 -7.00 61.95
C LYS A 62 -9.37 -6.68 63.35
N ILE A 63 -9.43 -5.41 63.72
CA ILE A 63 -9.22 -4.94 65.09
C ILE A 63 -10.59 -4.62 65.69
N SER A 64 -10.95 -5.29 66.78
CA SER A 64 -12.18 -5.06 67.54
C SER A 64 -11.86 -4.49 68.91
N VAL A 65 -12.48 -3.38 69.26
CA VAL A 65 -12.28 -2.67 70.53
C VAL A 65 -13.60 -2.58 71.28
N GLU A 66 -13.61 -2.97 72.55
CA GLU A 66 -14.77 -2.88 73.42
C GLU A 66 -14.89 -1.45 73.98
N GLY A 67 -15.94 -0.73 73.55
CA GLY A 67 -16.18 0.67 73.91
C GLY A 67 -16.10 1.62 72.71
N THR A 68 -16.94 2.65 72.73
CA THR A 68 -17.09 3.62 71.62
C THR A 68 -16.49 5.01 71.96
N GLU A 69 -16.21 5.28 73.24
CA GLU A 69 -15.79 6.60 73.72
C GLU A 69 -14.26 6.72 73.82
N ASN A 70 -13.69 7.78 73.25
CA ASN A 70 -12.27 8.13 73.36
C ASN A 70 -11.32 6.97 73.00
N VAL A 71 -11.56 6.35 71.83
CA VAL A 71 -10.71 5.30 71.27
C VAL A 71 -9.84 5.89 70.16
N ILE A 72 -8.52 5.73 70.28
CA ILE A 72 -7.54 6.16 69.28
C ILE A 72 -6.78 4.94 68.78
N ILE A 73 -6.96 4.62 67.49
CA ILE A 73 -6.26 3.54 66.80
C ILE A 73 -5.14 4.18 65.97
N PRO A 74 -3.86 3.84 66.19
CA PRO A 74 -2.75 4.39 65.40
C PRO A 74 -2.80 3.86 63.96
N LYS A 75 -2.11 4.56 63.05
CA LYS A 75 -1.92 4.09 61.68
C LYS A 75 -1.09 2.80 61.69
N LEU A 76 -1.56 1.80 60.96
CA LEU A 76 -0.90 0.50 60.86
C LEU A 76 0.36 0.60 59.99
N GLU A 77 1.52 0.32 60.59
CA GLU A 77 2.81 0.21 59.89
C GLU A 77 3.33 -1.23 59.96
N LEU A 78 3.56 -1.82 58.79
CA LEU A 78 3.93 -3.23 58.65
C LEU A 78 5.26 -3.36 57.89
N LYS A 79 5.98 -4.46 58.12
CA LYS A 79 7.20 -4.82 57.38
C LYS A 79 6.96 -6.14 56.65
N GLY A 80 7.06 -6.12 55.32
CA GLY A 80 6.84 -7.29 54.45
C GLY A 80 5.38 -7.60 54.12
N LEU A 81 4.43 -6.99 54.81
CA LEU A 81 3.01 -6.97 54.46
C LEU A 81 2.61 -5.54 54.08
N GLU A 82 1.71 -5.40 53.12
CA GLU A 82 1.23 -4.11 52.64
C GLU A 82 -0.27 -3.93 52.91
N VAL A 83 -0.66 -2.70 53.25
CA VAL A 83 -2.07 -2.32 53.43
C VAL A 83 -2.62 -1.90 52.07
N VAL A 84 -3.48 -2.74 51.50
CA VAL A 84 -4.14 -2.46 50.21
C VAL A 84 -5.27 -1.46 50.40
N ASP A 85 -6.09 -1.66 51.43
CA ASP A 85 -7.20 -0.77 51.74
C ASP A 85 -7.50 -0.78 53.25
N SER A 86 -8.05 0.33 53.74
CA SER A 86 -8.56 0.47 55.10
C SER A 86 -10.04 0.84 55.04
N LEU A 87 -10.90 -0.09 55.44
CA LEU A 87 -12.33 0.17 55.47
C LEU A 87 -12.65 1.20 56.55
N ARG A 88 -13.79 1.88 56.40
CA ARG A 88 -14.27 2.85 57.40
C ARG A 88 -14.54 2.15 58.73
N LEU A 89 -14.25 2.85 59.83
CA LEU A 89 -14.60 2.42 61.19
C LEU A 89 -16.10 2.12 61.27
N ASP A 90 -16.44 0.94 61.79
CA ASP A 90 -17.81 0.50 62.02
C ASP A 90 -18.08 0.36 63.53
N THR A 91 -19.32 0.63 63.95
CA THR A 91 -19.79 0.53 65.33
C THR A 91 -20.88 -0.53 65.42
N LEU A 92 -20.56 -1.69 66.01
CA LEU A 92 -21.52 -2.77 66.22
C LEU A 92 -21.59 -3.13 67.70
N LYS A 93 -22.80 -3.06 68.29
CA LYS A 93 -23.09 -3.51 69.67
C LYS A 93 -22.09 -2.99 70.72
N ASN A 94 -21.80 -1.68 70.69
CA ASN A 94 -20.82 -1.01 71.57
C ASN A 94 -19.37 -1.49 71.42
N LYS A 95 -19.04 -2.06 70.25
CA LYS A 95 -17.67 -2.35 69.82
C LYS A 95 -17.33 -1.52 68.58
N LEU A 96 -16.11 -0.97 68.56
CA LEU A 96 -15.53 -0.35 67.38
C LEU A 96 -14.76 -1.41 66.60
N ILE A 97 -15.03 -1.50 65.30
CA ILE A 97 -14.41 -2.48 64.41
C ILE A 97 -13.70 -1.72 63.29
N GLN A 98 -12.40 -1.95 63.17
CA GLN A 98 -11.58 -1.46 62.08
C GLN A 98 -11.10 -2.64 61.25
N LYS A 99 -11.35 -2.60 59.93
CA LYS A 99 -10.91 -3.64 58.99
C LYS A 99 -9.86 -3.11 58.03
N TYR A 100 -8.86 -3.93 57.78
CA TYR A 100 -7.79 -3.68 56.83
C TYR A 100 -7.73 -4.85 55.84
N ILE A 101 -7.50 -4.54 54.57
CA ILE A 101 -7.17 -5.53 53.56
C ILE A 101 -5.66 -5.50 53.40
N LEU A 102 -5.02 -6.62 53.73
CA LEU A 102 -3.57 -6.77 53.68
C LEU A 102 -3.17 -7.77 52.60
N THR A 103 -1.96 -7.63 52.07
CA THR A 103 -1.35 -8.60 51.15
C THR A 103 0.16 -8.71 51.36
N GLY A 104 0.76 -9.78 50.85
CA GLY A 104 2.21 -9.99 50.85
C GLY A 104 2.73 -10.29 49.45
N PHE A 105 3.72 -9.54 49.00
CA PHE A 105 4.33 -9.72 47.67
C PHE A 105 5.58 -10.62 47.69
N ASP A 106 6.12 -10.89 48.88
CA ASP A 106 7.27 -11.76 49.07
C ASP A 106 6.85 -13.07 49.75
N SER A 107 7.48 -14.20 49.40
CA SER A 107 7.31 -15.45 50.13
C SER A 107 8.05 -15.41 51.46
N GLY A 108 7.41 -15.90 52.51
CA GLY A 108 8.03 -15.96 53.83
C GLY A 108 7.02 -15.96 54.95
N ALA A 109 7.51 -15.94 56.19
CA ALA A 109 6.70 -15.78 57.38
C ALA A 109 6.84 -14.34 57.88
N PHE A 110 5.74 -13.60 57.92
CA PHE A 110 5.71 -12.19 58.32
C PHE A 110 4.85 -12.02 59.57
N TYR A 111 5.29 -11.12 60.45
CA TYR A 111 4.56 -10.80 61.67
C TYR A 111 3.79 -9.48 61.50
N ILE A 112 2.53 -9.50 61.89
CA ILE A 112 1.79 -8.29 62.24
C ILE A 112 2.21 -7.94 63.67
N PRO A 113 2.91 -6.80 63.89
CA PRO A 113 3.36 -6.41 65.22
C PRO A 113 2.19 -5.98 66.08
N LYS A 114 2.37 -6.09 67.41
CA LYS A 114 1.39 -5.64 68.39
C LYS A 114 1.09 -4.15 68.19
N GLN A 115 -0.18 -3.81 68.07
CA GLN A 115 -0.66 -2.44 67.91
C GLN A 115 -1.07 -1.88 69.28
N GLN A 116 -0.64 -0.65 69.56
CA GLN A 116 -0.99 0.06 70.79
C GLN A 116 -2.25 0.89 70.56
N ILE A 117 -3.34 0.54 71.21
CA ILE A 117 -4.64 1.22 71.11
C ILE A 117 -4.92 1.95 72.42
N PHE A 118 -5.32 3.21 72.34
CA PHE A 118 -5.71 3.97 73.54
C PHE A 118 -7.23 3.92 73.71
N ILE A 119 -7.69 3.45 74.87
CA ILE A 119 -9.10 3.45 75.28
C ILE A 119 -9.18 4.27 76.56
N ARG A 120 -9.95 5.36 76.57
CA ARG A 120 -10.11 6.22 77.78
C ARG A 120 -8.76 6.61 78.42
N ASN A 121 -7.78 6.94 77.57
CA ASN A 121 -6.42 7.34 77.96
C ASN A 121 -5.58 6.22 78.62
N GLN A 122 -5.99 4.95 78.50
CA GLN A 122 -5.20 3.77 78.88
C GLN A 122 -4.74 3.01 77.63
N ALA A 123 -3.49 2.55 77.64
CA ALA A 123 -2.89 1.83 76.52
C ALA A 123 -3.16 0.32 76.62
N HIS A 124 -3.72 -0.24 75.56
CA HIS A 124 -3.93 -1.68 75.39
C HIS A 124 -3.18 -2.16 74.14
N PHE A 125 -2.70 -3.39 74.16
CA PHE A 125 -1.95 -3.97 73.05
C PHE A 125 -2.73 -5.10 72.39
N THR A 126 -2.70 -5.15 71.07
CA THR A 126 -3.16 -6.34 70.34
C THR A 126 -2.14 -7.47 70.45
N ASP A 127 -2.57 -8.68 70.11
CA ASP A 127 -1.64 -9.80 69.90
C ASP A 127 -0.84 -9.62 68.61
N SER A 128 0.30 -10.31 68.54
CA SER A 128 1.09 -10.40 67.32
C SER A 128 0.67 -11.63 66.55
N LEU A 129 0.43 -11.48 65.25
CA LEU A 129 -0.09 -12.54 64.39
C LEU A 129 0.96 -12.90 63.32
N LEU A 130 1.19 -14.18 63.13
CA LEU A 130 2.10 -14.71 62.12
C LEU A 130 1.31 -15.09 60.86
N ILE A 131 1.74 -14.56 59.72
CA ILE A 131 1.17 -14.81 58.40
C ILE A 131 2.22 -15.48 57.53
N ASN A 132 1.89 -16.64 56.97
CA ASN A 132 2.73 -17.37 56.04
C ASN A 132 2.30 -17.08 54.60
N VAL A 133 3.23 -16.56 53.80
CA VAL A 133 3.03 -16.28 52.38
C VAL A 133 3.72 -17.39 51.57
N ALA A 134 2.90 -18.26 50.99
CA ALA A 134 3.35 -19.38 50.18
C ALA A 134 3.49 -18.99 48.70
N THR A 135 4.51 -19.51 48.05
CA THR A 135 4.61 -19.46 46.58
C THR A 135 3.59 -20.40 45.95
N VAL A 136 3.08 -20.04 44.77
CA VAL A 136 2.31 -20.98 43.95
C VAL A 136 3.27 -22.01 43.34
N LYS A 137 3.01 -23.29 43.57
CA LYS A 137 3.78 -24.37 42.93
C LYS A 137 3.47 -24.39 41.44
N VAL A 138 4.43 -24.04 40.60
CA VAL A 138 4.35 -24.23 39.16
C VAL A 138 4.74 -25.68 38.86
N ASP A 139 3.82 -26.47 38.35
CA ASP A 139 4.11 -27.85 37.94
C ASP A 139 4.89 -27.83 36.62
N THR A 140 6.20 -28.00 36.71
CA THR A 140 7.08 -28.00 35.55
C THR A 140 7.03 -29.32 34.76
N THR A 141 6.36 -30.36 35.25
CA THR A 141 6.28 -31.66 34.55
C THR A 141 5.27 -31.65 33.40
N GLN A 142 4.26 -30.79 33.46
CA GLN A 142 3.27 -30.60 32.39
C GLN A 142 3.67 -29.53 31.37
N ILE A 143 4.75 -28.78 31.62
CA ILE A 143 5.21 -27.72 30.72
C ILE A 143 6.12 -28.35 29.67
N LYS A 144 5.61 -28.53 28.45
CA LYS A 144 6.42 -28.95 27.30
C LYS A 144 7.55 -27.94 27.09
N MET A 145 8.80 -28.42 27.05
CA MET A 145 9.94 -27.58 26.67
C MET A 145 9.75 -27.17 25.20
N PHE A 146 9.50 -25.88 24.99
CA PHE A 146 9.45 -25.29 23.66
C PHE A 146 10.87 -25.00 23.18
N GLU A 147 11.10 -25.19 21.89
CA GLU A 147 12.34 -24.76 21.25
C GLU A 147 12.53 -23.25 21.38
N ILE A 148 13.80 -22.81 21.35
CA ILE A 148 14.16 -21.40 21.36
C ILE A 148 13.48 -20.75 20.14
N LYS A 149 12.48 -19.91 20.41
CA LYS A 149 11.79 -19.16 19.35
C LYS A 149 12.82 -18.31 18.61
N GLY A 150 12.84 -18.43 17.29
CA GLY A 150 13.69 -17.59 16.44
C GLY A 150 13.38 -16.11 16.63
N ILE A 151 14.33 -15.26 16.27
CA ILE A 151 14.17 -13.81 16.32
C ILE A 151 13.00 -13.43 15.41
N LYS A 152 11.92 -12.92 16.01
CA LYS A 152 10.76 -12.43 15.27
C LYS A 152 11.14 -11.08 14.67
N GLY A 153 11.22 -11.02 13.34
CA GLY A 153 11.43 -9.76 12.63
C GLY A 153 10.31 -8.77 12.92
N GLU A 154 10.68 -7.49 12.99
CA GLU A 154 9.71 -6.41 13.15
C GLU A 154 8.79 -6.32 11.92
N PRO A 155 7.54 -5.86 12.10
CA PRO A 155 6.64 -5.61 10.99
C PRO A 155 7.19 -4.46 10.13
N TYR A 156 7.11 -4.62 8.81
CA TYR A 156 7.57 -3.58 7.89
C TYR A 156 6.81 -2.27 8.08
N GLN A 157 7.56 -1.18 8.09
CA GLN A 157 7.04 0.16 8.18
C GLN A 157 7.21 0.88 6.84
N PHE A 158 6.40 1.92 6.57
CA PHE A 158 6.53 2.72 5.34
C PHE A 158 7.94 3.31 5.15
N ASP A 159 8.64 3.55 6.25
CA ASP A 159 10.00 4.09 6.25
C ASP A 159 11.02 3.16 5.59
N ASP A 160 10.83 1.84 5.68
CA ASP A 160 11.70 0.84 5.04
C ASP A 160 11.68 0.94 3.52
N TYR A 161 10.59 1.45 2.95
CA TYR A 161 10.37 1.56 1.50
C TYR A 161 10.69 2.94 0.93
N LYS A 162 10.96 3.95 1.77
CA LYS A 162 11.24 5.33 1.31
C LYS A 162 12.38 5.37 0.29
N ASN A 163 13.48 4.65 0.55
CA ASN A 163 14.62 4.60 -0.35
C ASN A 163 14.25 3.99 -1.71
N THR A 164 13.53 2.86 -1.71
CA THR A 164 13.04 2.22 -2.94
C THR A 164 12.08 3.12 -3.71
N LEU A 165 11.23 3.87 -3.01
CA LEU A 165 10.31 4.84 -3.61
C LEU A 165 11.06 5.98 -4.31
N TYR A 166 12.13 6.51 -3.71
CA TYR A 166 12.97 7.52 -4.36
C TYR A 166 13.65 6.99 -5.63
N TRP A 167 14.11 5.74 -5.62
CA TRP A 167 14.67 5.09 -6.81
C TRP A 167 13.65 4.94 -7.93
N ILE A 168 12.42 4.49 -7.59
CA ILE A 168 11.32 4.38 -8.56
C ILE A 168 10.98 5.75 -9.15
N LEU A 169 10.88 6.78 -8.31
CA LEU A 169 10.55 8.13 -8.75
C LEU A 169 11.66 8.74 -9.62
N GLY A 170 12.93 8.48 -9.29
CA GLY A 170 14.08 8.89 -10.09
C GLY A 170 14.10 8.23 -11.47
N ILE A 171 13.85 6.93 -11.55
CA ILE A 171 13.75 6.20 -12.82
C ILE A 171 12.57 6.71 -13.65
N LEU A 172 11.42 6.92 -13.01
CA LEU A 172 10.24 7.49 -13.67
C LEU A 172 10.56 8.86 -14.27
N PHE A 173 11.24 9.73 -13.53
CA PHE A 173 11.65 11.05 -14.00
C PHE A 173 12.59 10.99 -15.22
N VAL A 174 13.55 10.05 -15.22
CA VAL A 174 14.44 9.85 -16.37
C VAL A 174 13.66 9.36 -17.58
N VAL A 175 12.76 8.40 -17.41
CA VAL A 175 11.94 7.85 -18.50
C VAL A 175 11.01 8.92 -19.08
N THR A 176 10.31 9.69 -18.23
CA THR A 176 9.42 10.77 -18.70
C THR A 176 10.20 11.88 -19.39
N THR A 177 11.39 12.23 -18.90
CA THR A 177 12.26 13.22 -19.54
C THR A 177 12.75 12.74 -20.91
N VAL A 178 13.23 11.49 -21.01
CA VAL A 178 13.68 10.91 -22.29
C VAL A 178 12.51 10.80 -23.27
N LEU A 179 11.34 10.36 -22.82
CA LEU A 179 10.13 10.28 -23.64
C LEU A 179 9.68 11.67 -24.11
N TYR A 180 9.65 12.65 -23.21
CA TYR A 180 9.30 14.04 -23.53
C TYR A 180 10.24 14.61 -24.59
N PHE A 181 11.56 14.46 -24.43
CA PHE A 181 12.52 14.93 -25.43
C PHE A 181 12.45 14.14 -26.74
N ALA A 182 12.25 12.82 -26.69
CA ALA A 182 12.09 12.01 -27.89
C ALA A 182 10.84 12.38 -28.70
N LEU A 183 9.72 12.65 -28.02
CA LEU A 183 8.47 13.11 -28.64
C LEU A 183 8.61 14.56 -29.13
N LYS A 184 9.20 15.44 -28.34
CA LYS A 184 9.41 16.85 -28.72
C LYS A 184 10.38 17.01 -29.89
N ARG A 185 11.32 16.08 -30.09
CA ARG A 185 12.23 16.06 -31.23
C ARG A 185 11.56 15.61 -32.54
N SER A 186 10.37 15.02 -32.48
CA SER A 186 9.58 14.70 -33.67
C SER A 186 8.94 15.94 -34.30
N ASP A 187 8.73 17.02 -33.54
CA ASP A 187 7.91 18.15 -33.98
C ASP A 187 8.70 19.44 -34.26
N ASN A 188 10.00 19.52 -33.94
CA ASN A 188 10.71 20.81 -33.89
C ASN A 188 12.00 20.92 -34.71
N GLU A 189 12.34 19.98 -35.57
CA GLU A 189 13.40 20.21 -36.56
C GLU A 189 12.76 20.32 -37.95
N GLU A 190 12.15 21.49 -38.21
CA GLU A 190 11.99 22.00 -39.56
C GLU A 190 13.40 22.26 -40.13
N ILE A 191 14.05 21.20 -40.59
CA ILE A 191 15.17 21.32 -41.50
C ILE A 191 14.58 21.93 -42.77
N LYS A 192 14.65 23.26 -42.89
CA LYS A 192 14.33 24.00 -44.10
C LYS A 192 15.34 23.64 -45.19
N THR A 193 15.20 22.44 -45.73
CA THR A 193 15.87 22.03 -46.95
C THR A 193 15.13 22.74 -48.07
N ARG A 194 15.82 23.69 -48.70
CA ARG A 194 15.33 24.43 -49.86
C ARG A 194 15.33 23.48 -51.05
N GLU A 195 14.22 22.78 -51.28
CA GLU A 195 14.02 22.09 -52.55
C GLU A 195 13.36 23.06 -53.54
N GLN A 196 13.93 23.13 -54.74
CA GLN A 196 13.43 23.95 -55.84
C GLN A 196 12.07 23.40 -56.28
N LEU A 197 11.09 24.29 -56.52
CA LEU A 197 9.88 23.92 -57.24
C LEU A 197 10.29 23.27 -58.56
N LEU A 198 9.90 22.01 -58.75
CA LEU A 198 10.09 21.34 -60.03
C LEU A 198 9.34 22.14 -61.10
N ASN A 199 9.93 22.23 -62.29
CA ASN A 199 9.25 22.79 -63.46
C ASN A 199 7.89 22.06 -63.63
N PRO A 200 6.79 22.74 -64.00
CA PRO A 200 5.47 22.13 -64.15
C PRO A 200 5.47 20.82 -64.95
N TYR A 201 6.26 20.75 -66.03
CA TYR A 201 6.46 19.53 -66.81
C TYR A 201 7.09 18.40 -65.98
N GLN A 202 8.17 18.68 -65.27
CA GLN A 202 8.88 17.69 -64.44
C GLN A 202 8.00 17.19 -63.29
N GLU A 203 7.20 18.08 -62.70
CA GLU A 203 6.23 17.73 -61.67
C GLU A 203 5.14 16.80 -62.20
N ALA A 204 4.57 17.12 -63.37
CA ALA A 204 3.56 16.29 -64.01
C ALA A 204 4.09 14.88 -64.34
N VAL A 205 5.28 14.78 -64.94
CA VAL A 205 5.93 13.49 -65.25
C VAL A 205 6.19 12.68 -63.98
N ARG A 206 6.71 13.32 -62.92
CA ARG A 206 6.92 12.68 -61.61
C ARG A 206 5.60 12.16 -61.03
N ASN A 207 4.56 12.98 -61.02
CA ASN A 207 3.27 12.62 -60.46
C ASN A 207 2.57 11.51 -61.25
N LEU A 208 2.70 11.50 -62.60
CA LEU A 208 2.22 10.40 -63.44
C LEU A 208 2.93 9.07 -63.12
N LYS A 209 4.23 9.12 -62.80
CA LYS A 209 4.99 7.94 -62.36
C LYS A 209 4.54 7.46 -60.98
N LEU A 210 4.38 8.38 -60.02
CA LEU A 210 3.89 8.05 -58.68
C LEU A 210 2.47 7.45 -58.73
N LEU A 211 1.61 7.95 -59.62
CA LEU A 211 0.26 7.43 -59.81
C LEU A 211 0.28 5.96 -60.28
N GLU A 212 1.23 5.57 -61.12
CA GLU A 212 1.44 4.19 -61.55
C GLU A 212 1.90 3.30 -60.38
N GLU A 213 2.88 3.77 -59.60
CA GLU A 213 3.42 3.04 -58.45
C GLU A 213 2.36 2.77 -57.36
N LYS A 214 1.35 3.63 -57.24
CA LYS A 214 0.22 3.43 -56.30
C LYS A 214 -0.68 2.24 -56.66
N LEU A 215 -0.62 1.73 -57.89
CA LEU A 215 -1.41 0.59 -58.38
C LEU A 215 -2.91 0.69 -58.03
N LEU A 216 -3.50 1.89 -58.15
CA LEU A 216 -4.86 2.17 -57.65
C LEU A 216 -5.94 1.38 -58.39
N TRP A 217 -5.86 1.32 -59.72
CA TRP A 217 -6.87 0.65 -60.53
C TRP A 217 -6.78 -0.89 -60.41
N GLN A 218 -5.59 -1.45 -60.20
CA GLN A 218 -5.43 -2.88 -59.89
C GLN A 218 -6.05 -3.23 -58.53
N ASN A 219 -6.09 -2.28 -57.58
CA ASN A 219 -6.73 -2.43 -56.28
C ASN A 219 -8.23 -2.05 -56.28
N ASN A 220 -8.91 -2.13 -57.44
CA ASN A 220 -10.32 -1.76 -57.62
C ASN A 220 -10.66 -0.30 -57.28
N LYS A 221 -9.67 0.60 -57.19
CA LYS A 221 -9.87 2.04 -56.94
C LYS A 221 -9.82 2.87 -58.22
N VAL A 222 -10.55 2.41 -59.25
CA VAL A 222 -10.55 3.03 -60.60
C VAL A 222 -11.01 4.49 -60.56
N LYS A 223 -12.04 4.82 -59.77
CA LYS A 223 -12.50 6.22 -59.60
C LYS A 223 -11.39 7.14 -59.07
N GLN A 224 -10.67 6.69 -58.04
CA GLN A 224 -9.59 7.47 -57.45
C GLN A 224 -8.43 7.66 -58.43
N TYR A 225 -8.11 6.62 -59.21
CA TYR A 225 -7.10 6.71 -60.27
C TYR A 225 -7.44 7.80 -61.29
N TYR A 226 -8.67 7.85 -61.81
CA TYR A 226 -9.06 8.87 -62.78
C TYR A 226 -9.19 10.27 -62.18
N SER A 227 -9.56 10.40 -60.90
CA SER A 227 -9.49 11.69 -60.19
C SER A 227 -8.06 12.21 -60.16
N GLU A 228 -7.11 11.41 -59.65
CA GLU A 228 -5.70 11.82 -59.57
C GLU A 228 -5.09 12.05 -60.97
N LEU A 229 -5.45 11.24 -61.97
CA LEU A 229 -4.97 11.41 -63.35
C LEU A 229 -5.41 12.75 -63.94
N THR A 230 -6.69 13.11 -63.81
CA THR A 230 -7.17 14.40 -64.34
C THR A 230 -6.64 15.58 -63.57
N ASP A 231 -6.42 15.44 -62.25
CA ASP A 231 -5.85 16.50 -61.43
C ASP A 231 -4.41 16.80 -61.84
N ILE A 232 -3.60 15.77 -62.12
CA ILE A 232 -2.22 15.95 -62.62
C ILE A 232 -2.20 16.71 -63.95
N VAL A 233 -3.04 16.29 -64.91
CA VAL A 233 -3.10 16.93 -66.24
C VAL A 233 -3.64 18.35 -66.15
N ARG A 234 -4.67 18.61 -65.34
CA ARG A 234 -5.23 19.96 -65.16
C ARG A 234 -4.26 20.88 -64.44
N ASN A 235 -3.62 20.42 -63.36
CA ASN A 235 -2.62 21.20 -62.64
C ASN A 235 -1.42 21.54 -63.54
N PHE A 236 -0.99 20.61 -64.40
CA PHE A 236 0.03 20.88 -65.41
C PHE A 236 -0.40 22.02 -66.36
N ILE A 237 -1.59 21.89 -66.97
CA ILE A 237 -2.13 22.90 -67.88
C ILE A 237 -2.27 24.27 -67.17
N GLU A 238 -2.73 24.25 -65.92
CA GLU A 238 -2.94 25.46 -65.14
C GLU A 238 -1.65 26.20 -64.83
N ARG A 239 -0.60 25.47 -64.46
CA ARG A 239 0.70 26.07 -64.14
C ARG A 239 1.51 26.42 -65.39
N GLU A 240 1.40 25.63 -66.44
CA GLU A 240 2.17 25.83 -67.69
C GLU A 240 1.58 26.94 -68.56
N LEU A 241 0.25 27.04 -68.62
CA LEU A 241 -0.46 28.01 -69.46
C LEU A 241 -1.13 29.14 -68.67
N ASN A 242 -1.02 29.13 -67.34
CA ASN A 242 -1.63 30.11 -66.43
C ASN A 242 -3.15 30.28 -66.64
N VAL A 243 -3.86 29.15 -66.84
CA VAL A 243 -5.32 29.09 -67.00
C VAL A 243 -5.95 28.31 -65.85
N PRO A 244 -7.11 28.70 -65.30
CA PRO A 244 -7.71 28.03 -64.15
C PRO A 244 -8.34 26.66 -64.52
N ALA A 245 -7.51 25.67 -64.84
CA ALA A 245 -7.94 24.38 -65.40
C ALA A 245 -8.61 23.47 -64.35
N LEU A 246 -8.25 23.59 -63.07
CA LEU A 246 -8.90 22.84 -61.99
C LEU A 246 -10.32 23.36 -61.71
N GLU A 247 -10.53 24.67 -61.84
CA GLU A 247 -11.82 25.33 -61.56
C GLU A 247 -12.77 25.35 -62.77
N THR A 248 -12.22 25.18 -63.98
CA THR A 248 -13.01 25.25 -65.22
C THR A 248 -13.65 23.90 -65.58
N THR A 249 -14.87 23.94 -66.12
CA THR A 249 -15.54 22.73 -66.63
C THR A 249 -14.78 22.12 -67.81
N THR A 250 -14.92 20.82 -68.05
CA THR A 250 -14.26 20.12 -69.18
C THR A 250 -14.49 20.82 -70.52
N ARG A 251 -15.72 21.29 -70.80
CA ARG A 251 -16.03 22.00 -72.05
C ARG A 251 -15.34 23.36 -72.13
N GLY A 252 -15.41 24.15 -71.05
CA GLY A 252 -14.78 25.46 -71.01
C GLY A 252 -13.26 25.39 -71.18
N LEU A 253 -12.61 24.41 -70.56
CA LEU A 253 -11.17 24.22 -70.70
C LEU A 253 -10.77 23.92 -72.15
N ILE A 254 -11.53 23.07 -72.85
CA ILE A 254 -11.28 22.73 -74.26
C ILE A 254 -11.52 23.94 -75.17
N GLU A 255 -12.53 24.75 -74.89
CA GLU A 255 -12.82 26.00 -75.62
C GLU A 255 -11.65 26.99 -75.45
N THR A 256 -11.22 27.28 -74.22
CA THR A 256 -10.08 28.17 -73.94
C THR A 256 -8.78 27.70 -74.62
N LEU A 257 -8.47 26.40 -74.57
CA LEU A 257 -7.27 25.85 -75.21
C LEU A 257 -7.35 25.89 -76.74
N SER A 258 -8.56 25.75 -77.31
CA SER A 258 -8.78 25.87 -78.75
C SER A 258 -8.54 27.31 -79.22
N ASP A 259 -9.08 28.29 -78.50
CA ASP A 259 -8.89 29.72 -78.78
C ASP A 259 -7.40 30.12 -78.72
N PHE A 260 -6.67 29.59 -77.75
CA PHE A 260 -5.22 29.81 -77.60
C PHE A 260 -4.41 29.19 -78.74
N THR A 261 -4.86 28.04 -79.25
CA THR A 261 -4.23 27.39 -80.41
C THR A 261 -4.49 28.19 -81.69
N GLU A 262 -5.71 28.70 -81.88
CA GLU A 262 -6.06 29.55 -83.03
C GLU A 262 -5.31 30.89 -83.02
N THR A 263 -5.11 31.47 -81.85
CA THR A 263 -4.34 32.72 -81.64
C THR A 263 -2.82 32.50 -81.65
N LYS A 264 -2.35 31.25 -81.78
CA LYS A 264 -0.93 30.84 -81.71
C LYS A 264 -0.21 31.25 -80.41
N SER A 265 -0.94 31.41 -79.31
CA SER A 265 -0.36 31.68 -77.99
C SER A 265 0.25 30.44 -77.34
N ILE A 266 -0.12 29.25 -77.81
CA ILE A 266 0.45 27.96 -77.38
C ILE A 266 0.92 27.14 -78.59
N LEU A 267 2.00 26.39 -78.41
CA LEU A 267 2.50 25.42 -79.39
C LEU A 267 1.87 24.06 -79.09
N THR A 268 0.68 23.86 -79.64
CA THR A 268 -0.14 22.66 -79.41
C THR A 268 -0.80 22.22 -80.73
N ASP A 269 -0.89 20.90 -80.96
CA ASP A 269 -1.57 20.35 -82.14
C ASP A 269 -3.07 20.11 -81.88
N LYS A 270 -3.92 20.24 -82.91
CA LYS A 270 -5.38 20.07 -82.78
C LYS A 270 -5.77 18.65 -82.37
N GLU A 271 -4.94 17.64 -82.70
CA GLU A 271 -5.15 16.26 -82.24
C GLU A 271 -4.89 16.11 -80.74
N THR A 272 -3.97 16.88 -80.16
CA THR A 272 -3.69 16.84 -78.72
C THR A 272 -4.86 17.38 -77.89
N ILE A 273 -5.49 18.48 -78.32
CA ILE A 273 -6.71 19.02 -77.69
C ILE A 273 -7.86 18.01 -77.79
N THR A 274 -8.01 17.38 -78.97
CA THR A 274 -9.01 16.33 -79.18
C THR A 274 -8.77 15.14 -78.24
N SER A 275 -7.51 14.76 -78.04
CA SER A 275 -7.11 13.68 -77.13
C SER A 275 -7.35 14.04 -75.66
N LEU A 276 -7.09 15.29 -75.27
CA LEU A 276 -7.41 15.82 -73.94
C LEU A 276 -8.92 15.79 -73.68
N ASN A 277 -9.74 16.20 -74.66
CA ASN A 277 -11.19 16.14 -74.53
C ASN A 277 -11.69 14.70 -74.31
N LYS A 278 -11.18 13.75 -75.11
CA LYS A 278 -11.50 12.32 -74.94
C LYS A 278 -11.12 11.80 -73.55
N LEU A 279 -9.91 12.12 -73.08
CA LEU A 279 -9.43 11.71 -71.76
C LEU A 279 -10.31 12.26 -70.63
N LEU A 280 -10.63 13.56 -70.66
CA LEU A 280 -11.45 14.19 -69.62
C LEU A 280 -12.90 13.68 -69.63
N GLN A 281 -13.49 13.46 -70.82
CA GLN A 281 -14.82 12.85 -70.94
C GLN A 281 -14.85 11.42 -70.37
N GLN A 282 -13.85 10.61 -70.71
CA GLN A 282 -13.72 9.25 -70.19
C GLN A 282 -13.58 9.25 -68.66
N ALA A 283 -12.76 10.15 -68.12
CA ALA A 283 -12.63 10.33 -66.68
C ALA A 283 -13.96 10.75 -66.04
N ASP A 284 -14.72 11.65 -66.66
CA ASP A 284 -16.03 12.09 -66.15
C ASP A 284 -17.05 10.93 -66.17
N LEU A 285 -17.05 10.07 -67.18
CA LEU A 285 -17.86 8.85 -67.21
C LEU A 285 -17.49 7.88 -66.08
N VAL A 286 -16.20 7.73 -65.76
CA VAL A 286 -15.76 6.90 -64.62
C VAL A 286 -16.17 7.52 -63.29
N LYS A 287 -15.95 8.83 -63.12
CA LYS A 287 -16.19 9.56 -61.86
C LYS A 287 -17.67 9.67 -61.50
N PHE A 288 -18.52 9.92 -62.50
CA PHE A 288 -19.93 10.25 -62.30
C PHE A 288 -20.89 9.17 -62.83
N ALA A 289 -20.61 8.58 -63.99
CA ALA A 289 -21.46 7.54 -64.59
C ALA A 289 -21.10 6.10 -64.17
N LYS A 290 -20.13 5.94 -63.26
CA LYS A 290 -19.64 4.64 -62.75
C LYS A 290 -19.19 3.68 -63.87
N SER A 291 -18.69 4.23 -64.98
CA SER A 291 -18.08 3.43 -66.06
C SER A 291 -16.88 2.64 -65.53
N LYS A 292 -16.70 1.41 -66.06
CA LYS A 292 -15.60 0.51 -65.70
C LYS A 292 -14.77 0.21 -66.96
N PRO A 293 -13.79 1.05 -67.28
CA PRO A 293 -12.91 0.80 -68.43
C PRO A 293 -12.09 -0.47 -68.24
N LEU A 294 -11.75 -1.10 -69.36
CA LEU A 294 -10.87 -2.27 -69.39
C LEU A 294 -9.42 -1.85 -69.15
N ALA A 295 -8.57 -2.78 -68.71
CA ALA A 295 -7.16 -2.49 -68.40
C ALA A 295 -6.41 -1.81 -69.57
N HIS A 296 -6.64 -2.28 -70.80
CA HIS A 296 -6.01 -1.69 -71.98
C HIS A 296 -6.48 -0.24 -72.27
N GLU A 297 -7.72 0.11 -71.90
CA GLU A 297 -8.24 1.48 -72.03
C GLU A 297 -7.60 2.40 -71.00
N ILE A 298 -7.42 1.93 -69.76
CA ILE A 298 -6.74 2.67 -68.68
C ILE A 298 -5.27 2.95 -69.04
N GLU A 299 -4.59 1.97 -69.65
CA GLU A 299 -3.23 2.12 -70.15
C GLU A 299 -3.15 3.09 -71.34
N ALA A 300 -4.12 3.04 -72.25
CA ALA A 300 -4.22 3.98 -73.36
C ALA A 300 -4.45 5.42 -72.85
N ASP A 301 -5.37 5.62 -71.90
CA ASP A 301 -5.66 6.91 -71.27
C ASP A 301 -4.43 7.49 -70.57
N ARG A 302 -3.61 6.64 -69.94
CA ARG A 302 -2.33 7.04 -69.36
C ARG A 302 -1.36 7.53 -70.43
N ASN A 303 -1.25 6.82 -71.54
CA ASN A 303 -0.36 7.22 -72.64
C ASN A 303 -0.84 8.52 -73.29
N ILE A 304 -2.16 8.72 -73.39
CA ILE A 304 -2.76 9.98 -73.80
C ILE A 304 -2.40 11.11 -72.83
N ALA A 305 -2.49 10.89 -71.51
CA ALA A 305 -2.09 11.88 -70.51
C ALA A 305 -0.61 12.29 -70.63
N LYS A 306 0.30 11.33 -70.83
CA LYS A 306 1.72 11.63 -71.10
C LYS A 306 1.91 12.44 -72.38
N HIS A 307 1.26 12.01 -73.46
CA HIS A 307 1.31 12.70 -74.75
C HIS A 307 0.80 14.16 -74.67
N ILE A 308 -0.22 14.42 -73.85
CA ILE A 308 -0.72 15.77 -73.60
C ILE A 308 0.34 16.62 -72.87
N VAL A 309 0.95 16.08 -71.81
CA VAL A 309 2.00 16.77 -71.04
C VAL A 309 3.24 17.05 -71.89
N ASP A 310 3.60 16.17 -72.82
CA ASP A 310 4.77 16.34 -73.68
C ASP A 310 4.57 17.39 -74.80
N ASN A 311 3.33 17.57 -75.27
CA ASN A 311 3.03 18.37 -76.45
C ASN A 311 2.39 19.73 -76.17
N ILE A 312 1.84 19.98 -74.98
CA ILE A 312 1.34 21.31 -74.62
C ILE A 312 2.51 22.15 -74.11
N LYS A 313 2.84 23.21 -74.86
CA LYS A 313 3.89 24.18 -74.47
C LYS A 313 3.42 25.60 -74.76
N PRO A 314 3.79 26.59 -73.92
CA PRO A 314 3.48 27.98 -74.21
C PRO A 314 4.36 28.47 -75.36
N ASN A 315 3.82 29.31 -76.25
CA ASN A 315 4.58 29.93 -77.33
C ASN A 315 5.21 31.22 -76.80
N ILE A 316 6.34 31.11 -76.09
CA ILE A 316 7.04 32.26 -75.51
C ILE A 316 8.21 32.64 -76.42
N GLU A 317 8.13 33.82 -77.06
CA GLU A 317 9.33 34.57 -77.44
C GLU A 317 10.02 35.01 -76.15
N ILE A 318 11.26 34.57 -75.97
CA ILE A 318 12.05 34.66 -74.74
C ILE A 318 12.14 36.13 -74.26
N GLU A 319 11.49 36.45 -73.14
CA GLU A 319 12.02 37.43 -72.21
C GLU A 319 12.53 36.68 -70.97
N GLU A 320 13.86 36.57 -70.90
CA GLU A 320 14.57 36.21 -69.67
C GLU A 320 14.26 37.28 -68.61
N SER A 321 13.24 37.07 -67.78
CA SER A 321 13.19 37.69 -66.46
C SER A 321 13.38 36.60 -65.41
N SER A 322 14.65 36.36 -65.13
CA SER A 322 15.13 35.67 -63.96
C SER A 322 14.72 36.45 -62.70
N GLU A 323 13.54 36.20 -62.17
CA GLU A 323 13.25 36.43 -60.76
C GLU A 323 12.13 35.49 -60.32
N VAL A 324 12.56 34.32 -59.82
CA VAL A 324 11.67 33.34 -59.19
C VAL A 324 11.25 33.91 -57.84
N ASP A 325 10.09 34.55 -57.80
CA ASP A 325 9.46 34.94 -56.55
C ASP A 325 9.07 33.70 -55.74
N LEU A 326 9.76 33.53 -54.60
CA LEU A 326 9.55 32.42 -53.68
C LEU A 326 8.25 32.63 -52.90
N VAL A 327 7.15 32.00 -53.34
CA VAL A 327 5.90 31.92 -52.58
C VAL A 327 6.04 30.85 -51.47
N ILE A 328 5.75 31.25 -50.23
CA ILE A 328 5.83 30.40 -49.04
C ILE A 328 4.53 29.59 -48.92
N ILE A 329 4.61 28.27 -49.12
CA ILE A 329 3.51 27.34 -48.81
C ILE A 329 4.01 26.28 -47.82
N VAL A 330 3.25 26.12 -46.74
CA VAL A 330 3.51 25.20 -45.62
C VAL A 330 2.89 23.85 -45.96
N GLU A 331 3.72 22.83 -46.21
CA GLU A 331 3.25 21.45 -46.24
C GLU A 331 3.47 20.77 -44.89
N LYS A 332 2.43 20.09 -44.39
CA LYS A 332 2.40 19.44 -43.08
C LYS A 332 3.42 18.29 -43.03
N PRO A 333 4.23 18.17 -41.95
CA PRO A 333 5.34 17.22 -41.93
C PRO A 333 4.86 15.76 -42.03
N ILE A 334 5.58 14.98 -42.84
CA ILE A 334 5.51 13.53 -42.82
C ILE A 334 6.14 13.08 -41.50
N ILE A 335 5.31 12.55 -40.60
CA ILE A 335 5.73 12.02 -39.29
C ILE A 335 6.68 10.85 -39.55
N LYS A 336 8.00 11.07 -39.44
CA LYS A 336 8.96 9.97 -39.41
C LYS A 336 8.77 9.20 -38.10
N ASN A 337 8.37 7.94 -38.22
CA ASN A 337 8.29 7.00 -37.10
C ASN A 337 9.58 7.07 -36.26
N PRO A 338 9.49 7.00 -34.92
CA PRO A 338 10.66 7.14 -34.06
C PRO A 338 11.75 6.16 -34.48
N SER A 339 12.99 6.66 -34.57
CA SER A 339 14.14 5.88 -35.04
C SER A 339 14.29 4.61 -34.20
N ALA A 340 14.78 3.53 -34.82
CA ALA A 340 14.93 2.24 -34.15
C ALA A 340 15.69 2.35 -32.82
N LEU A 341 16.64 3.29 -32.72
CA LEU A 341 17.36 3.62 -31.50
C LEU A 341 16.46 4.09 -30.35
N VAL A 342 15.48 4.96 -30.59
CA VAL A 342 14.55 5.43 -29.55
C VAL A 342 13.70 4.29 -29.02
N LYS A 343 13.25 3.38 -29.91
CA LYS A 343 12.51 2.17 -29.51
C LYS A 343 13.38 1.22 -28.68
N ILE A 344 14.65 1.05 -29.06
CA ILE A 344 15.61 0.21 -28.32
C ILE A 344 15.90 0.81 -26.94
N ILE A 345 16.09 2.13 -26.84
CA ILE A 345 16.33 2.82 -25.56
C ILE A 345 15.11 2.71 -24.64
N ALA A 346 13.90 2.89 -25.17
CA ALA A 346 12.67 2.70 -24.41
C ALA A 346 12.49 1.25 -23.92
N LEU A 347 12.84 0.27 -24.77
CA LEU A 347 12.78 -1.15 -24.42
C LEU A 347 13.81 -1.52 -23.33
N LEU A 348 15.04 -1.00 -23.43
CA LEU A 348 16.08 -1.21 -22.40
C LEU A 348 15.69 -0.57 -21.05
N LEU A 349 15.08 0.62 -21.06
CA LEU A 349 14.57 1.26 -19.85
C LEU A 349 13.40 0.48 -19.24
N ALA A 350 12.47 -0.03 -20.05
CA ALA A 350 11.39 -0.89 -19.58
C ALA A 350 11.89 -2.20 -18.96
N ILE A 351 12.92 -2.80 -19.56
CA ILE A 351 13.60 -3.99 -19.02
C ILE A 351 14.31 -3.66 -17.70
N GLY A 352 14.97 -2.51 -17.59
CA GLY A 352 15.60 -2.07 -16.34
C GLY A 352 14.58 -1.87 -15.21
N ILE A 353 13.42 -1.28 -15.52
CA ILE A 353 12.31 -1.10 -14.57
C ILE A 353 11.75 -2.46 -14.13
N SER A 354 11.51 -3.38 -15.08
CA SER A 354 10.97 -4.71 -14.75
C SER A 354 11.94 -5.54 -13.91
N ILE A 355 13.25 -5.45 -14.16
CA ILE A 355 14.29 -6.10 -13.34
C ILE A 355 14.34 -5.50 -11.93
N SER A 356 14.23 -4.17 -11.79
CA SER A 356 14.25 -3.50 -10.48
C SER A 356 13.00 -3.82 -9.64
N ILE A 357 11.84 -3.90 -10.30
CA ILE A 357 10.58 -4.36 -9.69
C ILE A 357 10.71 -5.84 -9.29
N ALA A 358 11.23 -6.70 -10.17
CA ALA A 358 11.43 -8.12 -9.89
C ALA A 358 12.41 -8.35 -8.72
N TYR A 359 13.49 -7.57 -8.63
CA TYR A 359 14.42 -7.61 -7.51
C TYR A 359 13.77 -7.16 -6.19
N SER A 360 12.97 -6.10 -6.24
CA SER A 360 12.21 -5.62 -5.08
C SER A 360 11.20 -6.66 -4.61
N ILE A 361 10.44 -7.27 -5.53
CA ILE A 361 9.50 -8.35 -5.24
C ILE A 361 10.25 -9.57 -4.71
N SER A 362 11.38 -9.96 -5.31
CA SER A 362 12.22 -11.10 -4.88
C SER A 362 12.78 -10.93 -3.47
N LYS A 363 12.97 -9.71 -3.00
CA LYS A 363 13.40 -9.44 -1.61
C LYS A 363 12.24 -9.49 -0.63
N VAL A 364 11.02 -9.24 -1.12
CA VAL A 364 9.76 -9.26 -0.35
C VAL A 364 9.14 -10.66 -0.28
N THR A 365 9.18 -11.45 -1.35
CA THR A 365 8.56 -12.79 -1.45
C THR A 365 9.07 -13.83 -0.44
N PRO A 366 10.38 -14.02 -0.18
CA PRO A 366 10.83 -14.96 0.85
C PRO A 366 10.42 -14.50 2.26
N LYS A 367 10.18 -13.19 2.44
CA LYS A 367 9.84 -12.57 3.72
C LYS A 367 8.32 -12.46 3.96
N LEU A 368 7.52 -12.61 2.91
CA LEU A 368 6.06 -12.79 2.98
C LEU A 368 5.67 -14.25 3.21
N ASN A 369 6.41 -15.20 2.64
CA ASN A 369 6.19 -16.64 2.86
C ASN A 369 6.50 -17.07 4.30
N SER A 370 7.42 -16.39 5.01
CA SER A 370 7.63 -16.58 6.46
C SER A 370 6.49 -16.05 7.33
N LEU A 371 5.61 -15.19 6.80
CA LEU A 371 4.41 -14.71 7.50
C LEU A 371 3.17 -15.58 7.20
N LYS A 372 3.22 -16.38 6.12
CA LYS A 372 2.12 -17.23 5.65
C LYS A 372 2.19 -18.68 6.12
N THR A 373 3.28 -19.13 6.75
CA THR A 373 3.26 -20.43 7.44
C THR A 373 2.25 -20.33 8.57
N PRO A 374 1.09 -21.02 8.50
CA PRO A 374 0.20 -21.06 9.64
C PRO A 374 1.00 -21.68 10.79
N ILE A 375 0.98 -21.02 11.94
CA ILE A 375 1.42 -21.63 13.19
C ILE A 375 0.36 -22.69 13.50
N THR A 376 0.44 -23.85 12.84
CA THR A 376 -0.23 -25.05 13.31
C THR A 376 0.53 -25.47 14.55
N ASN A 377 0.00 -25.07 15.70
CA ASN A 377 -0.08 -25.85 16.93
C ASN A 377 -0.69 -24.94 18.00
N VAL A 378 -2.02 -24.85 17.95
CA VAL A 378 -2.82 -24.63 19.15
C VAL A 378 -3.23 -26.03 19.60
N GLU A 379 -2.50 -26.54 20.59
CA GLU A 379 -2.99 -27.37 21.69
C GLU A 379 -2.00 -27.28 22.84
#